data_AF-A0A9P3PCC9-F1
#
_entry.id   AF-A0A9P3PCC9-F1
#
_cell.length_a   1.000
_cell.length_b   1.000
_cell.length_c   1.000
_cell.angle_alpha   90.00
_cell.angle_beta   90.00
_cell.angle_gamma   90.00
#
_symmetry.space_group_name_H-M   'P 1'
#
loop_
_entity.id
_entity.type
_entity.pdbx_description
1 polymer ?
#
loop_
_entity_poly.entity_id
_entity_poly.type
_entity_poly.pdbx_seq_one_letter_code
_entity_poly.pdbx_strand_id
1 'polypeptide(L)'
;MLNACSSANKYLSAHEDAFIAYAGTEWTQAVNAVPVGLIRAFLLRIHAFEMKGESAPQSVAIGELRHAPSPQGSLYHFDMKQEPVLSVTSMYRPQISGVDMELLRSPAKRMMLARKLADNGETKAEV
;
A
#
# COMPACT_ATOMS: atom_id res chain seq x y z
N MET A 1 6.83 -4.07 27.53
CA MET A 1 5.71 -3.59 26.69
C MET A 1 6.09 -2.46 25.72
N LEU A 2 6.65 -1.32 26.16
CA LEU A 2 6.99 -0.20 25.24
C LEU A 2 7.92 -0.59 24.07
N ASN A 3 8.98 -1.36 24.35
CA ASN A 3 9.91 -1.84 23.31
C ASN A 3 9.23 -2.80 22.31
N ALA A 4 8.28 -3.61 22.78
CA ALA A 4 7.49 -4.49 21.93
C ALA A 4 6.57 -3.68 21.00
N CYS A 5 5.90 -2.64 21.53
CA CYS A 5 5.11 -1.72 20.71
C CYS A 5 5.96 -0.93 19.71
N SER A 6 7.17 -0.51 20.09
CA SER A 6 8.11 0.16 19.18
C SER A 6 8.53 -0.75 18.03
N SER A 7 8.94 -1.98 18.36
CA SER A 7 9.37 -2.97 17.36
C SER A 7 8.22 -3.37 16.43
N ALA A 8 7.02 -3.57 16.96
CA ALA A 8 5.83 -3.86 16.16
C ALA A 8 5.49 -2.72 15.19
N ASN A 9 5.55 -1.45 15.61
CA ASN A 9 5.33 -0.32 14.71
C ASN A 9 6.40 -0.23 13.62
N LYS A 10 7.67 -0.48 13.95
CA LYS A 10 8.75 -0.50 12.96
C LYS A 10 8.53 -1.60 11.92
N TYR A 11 8.14 -2.79 12.36
CA TYR A 11 7.85 -3.90 11.46
C TYR A 11 6.64 -3.62 10.56
N LEU A 12 5.55 -3.08 11.10
CA LEU A 12 4.38 -2.70 10.30
C LEU A 12 4.71 -1.62 9.26
N SER A 13 5.50 -0.62 9.65
CA SER A 13 5.96 0.42 8.71
C SER A 13 6.84 -0.17 7.61
N ALA A 14 7.83 -0.98 7.97
CA ALA A 14 8.74 -1.59 6.99
C ALA A 14 8.01 -2.53 6.03
N HIS A 15 6.98 -3.25 6.50
CA HIS A 15 6.12 -4.07 5.64
C HIS A 15 5.34 -3.20 4.65
N GLU A 16 4.72 -2.12 5.13
CA GLU A 16 3.97 -1.17 4.30
C GLU A 16 4.86 -0.50 3.26
N ASP A 17 6.05 -0.03 3.66
CA ASP A 17 7.04 0.57 2.77
C ASP A 17 7.50 -0.41 1.69
N ALA A 18 7.79 -1.66 2.06
CA ALA A 18 8.18 -2.70 1.11
C ALA A 18 7.07 -3.02 0.10
N PHE A 19 5.82 -3.10 0.57
CA PHE A 19 4.68 -3.36 -0.31
C PHE A 19 4.45 -2.20 -1.29
N ILE A 20 4.49 -0.94 -0.81
CA ILE A 20 4.33 0.25 -1.65
C ILE A 20 5.44 0.33 -2.70
N ALA A 21 6.69 0.10 -2.30
CA ALA A 21 7.83 0.12 -3.21
C ALA A 21 7.72 -0.96 -4.30
N TYR A 22 7.30 -2.17 -3.92
CA TYR A 22 7.08 -3.26 -4.85
C TYR A 22 5.96 -2.92 -5.85
N ALA A 23 4.77 -2.57 -5.35
CA ALA A 23 3.65 -2.22 -6.19
C ALA A 23 3.96 -1.04 -7.14
N GLY A 24 4.70 -0.03 -6.67
CA GLY A 24 5.14 1.10 -7.49
C GLY A 24 6.12 0.70 -8.60
N THR A 25 7.01 -0.26 -8.32
CA THR A 25 7.96 -0.79 -9.31
C THR A 25 7.23 -1.58 -10.39
N GLU A 26 6.38 -2.53 -9.99
CA GLU A 26 5.56 -3.32 -10.91
C GLU A 26 4.65 -2.43 -11.77
N TRP A 27 4.04 -1.41 -11.16
CA TRP A 27 3.23 -0.42 -11.88
C TRP A 27 4.04 0.33 -12.94
N THR A 28 5.21 0.86 -12.56
CA THR A 28 6.06 1.63 -13.46
C THR A 28 6.53 0.78 -14.64
N GLN A 29 6.91 -0.48 -14.37
CA GLN A 29 7.29 -1.43 -15.42
C GLN A 29 6.14 -1.70 -16.38
N ALA A 30 4.93 -1.97 -15.87
CA ALA A 30 3.75 -2.23 -16.69
C ALA A 30 3.36 -1.01 -17.55
N VAL A 31 3.37 0.19 -16.99
CA VAL A 31 3.06 1.44 -17.71
C VAL A 31 4.09 1.73 -18.81
N ASN A 32 5.38 1.51 -18.53
CA ASN A 32 6.44 1.71 -19.51
C ASN A 32 6.41 0.65 -20.64
N ALA A 33 5.82 -0.51 -20.38
CA ALA A 33 5.65 -1.59 -21.34
C ALA A 33 4.29 -1.58 -22.06
N VAL A 34 3.51 -0.49 -21.94
CA VAL A 34 2.21 -0.38 -22.62
C VAL A 34 2.39 -0.59 -24.13
N PRO A 35 1.65 -1.54 -24.74
CA PRO A 35 1.80 -1.82 -26.16
C PRO A 35 1.48 -0.60 -27.03
N VAL A 36 2.32 -0.31 -28.02
CA VAL A 36 2.10 0.80 -28.98
C VAL A 36 0.72 0.71 -29.67
N GLY A 37 0.21 -0.50 -29.89
CA GLY A 37 -1.12 -0.73 -30.44
C GLY A 37 -2.24 -0.17 -29.54
N LEU A 38 -2.10 -0.29 -28.22
CA LEU A 38 -3.06 0.27 -27.26
C LEU A 38 -3.01 1.80 -27.26
N ILE A 39 -1.81 2.40 -27.30
CA ILE A 39 -1.64 3.86 -27.39
C ILE A 39 -2.33 4.39 -28.65
N ARG A 40 -2.09 3.76 -29.81
CA ARG A 40 -2.72 4.13 -31.08
C ARG A 40 -4.25 4.03 -31.01
N ALA A 41 -4.78 2.93 -30.50
CA ALA A 41 -6.22 2.73 -30.37
C ALA A 41 -6.87 3.78 -29.45
N PHE A 42 -6.21 4.10 -28.34
CA PHE A 42 -6.66 5.10 -27.38
C PHE A 42 -6.72 6.51 -27.99
N LEU A 43 -5.69 6.92 -28.74
CA LEU A 43 -5.68 8.23 -29.44
C LEU A 43 -6.78 8.32 -30.50
N LEU A 44 -6.97 7.26 -31.30
CA LEU A 44 -8.07 7.19 -32.26
C LEU A 44 -9.44 7.30 -31.58
N ARG A 45 -9.58 6.70 -30.39
CA ARG A 45 -10.82 6.75 -29.61
C ARG A 45 -11.13 8.16 -29.12
N ILE A 46 -10.12 8.88 -28.62
CA ILE A 46 -10.24 10.29 -28.22
C ILE A 46 -10.69 11.15 -29.41
N HIS A 47 -10.05 11.00 -30.58
CA HIS A 47 -10.44 11.74 -31.78
C HIS A 47 -11.87 11.44 -32.22
N ALA A 48 -12.32 10.19 -32.09
CA ALA A 48 -13.71 9.85 -32.39
C ALA A 48 -14.71 10.53 -31.43
N PHE A 49 -14.34 10.76 -30.17
CA PHE A 49 -15.17 11.51 -29.22
C PHE A 49 -15.14 13.02 -29.48
N GLU A 50 -13.99 13.58 -29.85
CA GLU A 50 -13.88 14.98 -30.30
C GLU A 50 -14.80 15.25 -31.50
N MET A 51 -14.79 14.36 -32.50
CA MET A 51 -15.69 14.46 -33.67
C MET A 51 -17.17 14.38 -33.30
N LYS A 52 -17.50 13.71 -32.20
CA LYS A 52 -18.87 13.62 -31.66
C LYS A 52 -19.28 14.84 -30.83
N GLY A 53 -18.36 15.77 -30.59
CA GLY A 53 -18.60 16.95 -29.76
C GLY A 53 -18.62 16.64 -28.27
N GLU A 54 -17.91 15.60 -27.82
CA GLU A 54 -17.84 15.32 -26.38
C GLU A 54 -17.08 16.41 -25.62
N SER A 55 -17.57 16.71 -24.41
CA SER A 55 -17.02 17.80 -23.58
C SER A 55 -15.68 17.46 -22.93
N ALA A 56 -15.44 16.18 -22.63
CA ALA A 56 -14.19 15.67 -22.06
C ALA A 56 -13.74 14.35 -22.72
N PRO A 57 -13.38 14.36 -24.02
CA PRO A 57 -13.08 13.16 -24.81
C PRO A 57 -12.05 12.23 -24.16
N GLN A 58 -11.01 12.80 -23.54
CA GLN A 58 -9.97 12.06 -22.84
C GLN A 58 -10.51 11.36 -21.58
N SER A 59 -11.30 12.06 -20.77
CA SER A 59 -11.88 11.50 -19.54
C SER A 59 -12.82 10.33 -19.86
N VAL A 60 -13.64 10.46 -20.91
CA VAL A 60 -14.52 9.39 -21.38
C VAL A 60 -13.72 8.18 -21.84
N ALA A 61 -12.68 8.38 -22.66
CA ALA A 61 -11.82 7.28 -23.11
C ALA A 61 -11.07 6.60 -21.95
N ILE A 62 -10.59 7.35 -20.94
CA ILE A 62 -9.99 6.79 -19.72
C ILE A 62 -11.03 5.96 -18.95
N GLY A 63 -12.27 6.42 -18.89
CA GLY A 63 -13.38 5.68 -18.29
C GLY A 63 -13.57 4.31 -18.96
N GLU A 64 -13.63 4.27 -20.30
CA GLU A 64 -13.71 3.01 -21.05
C GLU A 64 -12.52 2.09 -20.78
N LEU A 65 -11.30 2.64 -20.81
CA LEU A 65 -10.07 1.88 -20.54
C LEU A 65 -10.04 1.32 -19.12
N ARG A 66 -10.51 2.07 -18.12
CA ARG A 66 -10.59 1.63 -16.72
C ARG A 66 -11.49 0.40 -16.56
N HIS A 67 -12.55 0.30 -17.34
CA HIS A 67 -13.49 -0.83 -17.26
C HIS A 67 -12.99 -2.08 -17.97
N ALA A 68 -12.07 -1.97 -18.93
CA ALA A 68 -11.60 -3.11 -19.71
C ALA A 68 -10.97 -4.24 -18.87
N PRO A 69 -10.15 -3.97 -17.83
CA PRO A 69 -9.62 -5.01 -16.97
C PRO A 69 -10.63 -5.56 -15.95
N SER A 70 -11.74 -4.86 -15.67
CA SER A 70 -12.62 -5.16 -14.52
C SER A 70 -13.17 -6.60 -14.48
N PRO A 71 -13.54 -7.23 -15.60
CA PRO A 71 -13.98 -8.64 -15.58
C PRO A 71 -12.85 -9.63 -15.30
N GLN A 72 -11.60 -9.27 -15.63
CA GLN A 72 -10.44 -10.13 -15.44
C GLN A 72 -9.78 -9.89 -14.09
N GLY A 73 -9.79 -8.65 -13.58
CA GLY A 73 -9.19 -8.26 -12.32
C GLY A 73 -9.87 -8.89 -11.10
N SER A 74 -11.17 -9.15 -11.15
CA SER A 74 -11.87 -9.87 -10.07
C SER A 74 -11.53 -11.36 -10.01
N LEU A 75 -11.03 -11.92 -11.11
CA LEU A 75 -10.61 -13.32 -11.22
C LEU A 75 -9.09 -13.49 -11.13
N TYR A 76 -8.35 -12.39 -11.14
CA TYR A 76 -6.90 -12.41 -11.09
C TYR A 76 -6.44 -12.83 -9.70
N HIS A 77 -5.67 -13.91 -9.67
CA HIS A 77 -4.98 -14.37 -8.47
C HIS A 77 -3.49 -14.21 -8.71
N PHE A 78 -2.81 -13.55 -7.79
CA PHE A 78 -1.36 -13.45 -7.83
C PHE A 78 -0.75 -14.85 -7.69
N ASP A 79 0.07 -15.24 -8.66
CA ASP A 79 0.90 -16.44 -8.53
C ASP A 79 2.08 -16.09 -7.63
N MET A 80 1.98 -16.42 -6.34
CA MET A 80 3.00 -16.08 -5.35
C MET A 80 4.40 -16.63 -5.67
N LYS A 81 4.53 -17.61 -6.59
CA LYS A 81 5.85 -18.07 -7.08
C LYS A 81 6.53 -17.06 -8.00
N GLN A 82 5.75 -16.21 -8.65
CA GLN A 82 6.21 -15.14 -9.52
C GLN A 82 6.29 -13.79 -8.80
N GLU A 83 5.91 -13.74 -7.52
CA GLU A 83 5.90 -12.51 -6.72
C GLU A 83 7.03 -12.56 -5.67
N PRO A 84 8.27 -12.18 -6.01
CA PRO A 84 9.42 -12.38 -5.13
C PRO A 84 9.27 -11.65 -3.78
N VAL A 85 8.69 -10.44 -3.78
CA VAL A 85 8.45 -9.68 -2.54
C VAL A 85 7.24 -10.25 -1.78
N LEU A 86 6.11 -10.47 -2.46
CA LEU A 86 4.88 -10.91 -1.80
C LEU A 86 4.96 -12.34 -1.26
N SER A 87 5.82 -13.19 -1.82
CA SER A 87 6.10 -14.53 -1.29
C SER A 87 6.66 -14.50 0.14
N VAL A 88 7.37 -13.43 0.50
CA VAL A 88 7.97 -13.24 1.84
C VAL A 88 7.09 -12.36 2.72
N THR A 89 6.55 -11.26 2.20
CA THR A 89 5.82 -10.27 3.00
C THR A 89 4.32 -10.58 3.12
N SER A 90 3.77 -11.42 2.25
CA SER A 90 2.34 -11.54 1.97
C SER A 90 1.70 -10.26 1.40
N MET A 91 0.49 -10.39 0.88
CA MET A 91 -0.34 -9.26 0.41
C MET A 91 -1.01 -8.47 1.53
N TYR A 92 -1.14 -9.07 2.71
CA TYR A 92 -1.95 -8.50 3.77
C TYR A 92 -1.09 -7.90 4.86
N ARG A 93 -1.67 -6.92 5.56
CA ARG A 93 -1.03 -6.35 6.74
C ARG A 93 -0.72 -7.45 7.75
N PRO A 94 0.51 -7.54 8.27
CA PRO A 94 0.89 -8.58 9.22
C PRO A 94 0.06 -8.49 10.51
N GLN A 95 -0.34 -9.66 11.03
CA GLN A 95 -0.94 -9.75 12.34
C GLN A 95 0.15 -9.73 13.41
N ILE A 96 0.05 -8.80 14.36
CA ILE A 96 0.96 -8.72 15.50
C ILE A 96 0.32 -9.41 16.70
N SER A 97 0.95 -10.45 17.22
CA SER A 97 0.54 -11.14 18.46
C SER A 97 1.43 -10.76 19.64
N GLY A 98 0.94 -10.95 20.87
CA GLY A 98 1.73 -10.72 22.09
C GLY A 98 2.05 -9.25 22.41
N VAL A 99 1.42 -8.29 21.72
CA VAL A 99 1.54 -6.86 21.97
C VAL A 99 0.18 -6.31 22.41
N ASP A 100 0.18 -5.43 23.41
CA ASP A 100 -1.00 -4.66 23.79
C ASP A 100 -1.40 -3.76 22.60
N MET A 101 -2.49 -4.13 21.93
CA MET A 101 -2.96 -3.46 20.73
C MET A 101 -3.52 -2.07 21.00
N GLU A 102 -4.03 -1.82 22.20
CA GLU A 102 -4.54 -0.51 22.61
C GLU A 102 -3.38 0.47 22.81
N LEU A 103 -2.32 -0.01 23.45
CA LEU A 103 -1.06 0.73 23.60
C LEU A 103 -0.32 0.90 22.26
N LEU A 104 -0.31 -0.12 21.40
CA LEU A 104 0.31 -0.08 20.07
C LEU A 104 -0.34 1.00 19.19
N ARG A 105 -1.67 1.15 19.24
CA ARG A 105 -2.42 2.11 18.44
C ARG A 105 -2.42 3.53 19.00
N SER A 106 -2.01 3.74 20.25
CA SER A 106 -2.06 5.05 20.90
C SER A 106 -0.67 5.59 21.27
N PRO A 107 -0.11 6.55 20.49
CA PRO A 107 1.12 7.24 20.85
C PRO A 107 1.06 7.92 22.21
N ALA A 108 -0.08 8.55 22.54
CA ALA A 108 -0.29 9.22 23.83
C ALA A 108 -0.18 8.25 25.02
N LYS A 109 -0.83 7.07 24.94
CA LYS A 109 -0.73 6.04 25.99
C LYS A 109 0.70 5.53 26.15
N ARG A 110 1.46 5.40 25.06
CA ARG A 110 2.89 5.06 25.13
C ARG A 110 3.72 6.12 25.83
N MET A 111 3.48 7.41 25.52
CA MET A 111 4.18 8.51 26.18
C MET A 111 3.88 8.56 27.68
N MET A 112 2.62 8.39 28.07
CA MET A 112 2.22 8.35 29.47
C MET A 112 2.87 7.18 30.22
N LEU A 113 2.90 5.99 29.62
CA LEU A 113 3.55 4.83 30.21
C LEU A 113 5.07 5.02 30.32
N ALA A 114 5.70 5.63 29.31
CA ALA A 114 7.13 5.92 29.33
C ALA A 114 7.51 6.87 30.47
N ARG A 115 6.73 7.95 30.68
CA ARG A 115 6.92 8.88 31.80
C ARG A 115 6.80 8.17 33.14
N LYS A 116 5.71 7.42 33.36
CA LYS A 116 5.49 6.65 34.59
C LYS A 116 6.63 5.67 34.90
N LEU A 117 7.27 5.09 33.87
CA LEU A 117 8.40 4.19 34.06
C LEU A 117 9.70 4.93 34.40
N ALA A 118 9.92 6.11 33.83
CA ALA A 118 11.07 6.95 34.16
C ALA A 118 11.00 7.44 35.62
N ASP A 119 9.85 7.98 36.03
CA ASP A 119 9.62 8.49 37.39
C ASP A 119 9.82 7.39 38.47
N ASN A 120 9.39 6.15 38.16
CA ASN A 120 9.55 4.98 39.05
C ASN A 120 10.97 4.37 39.02
N GLY A 121 11.76 4.67 37.99
CA GLY A 121 13.15 4.23 37.87
C GLY A 121 14.10 5.09 38.68
N GLU A 122 13.89 6.41 38.67
CA GLU A 122 14.65 7.39 39.45
C GLU A 122 14.45 7.18 40.97
N THR A 123 13.22 6.92 41.40
CA THR A 123 12.90 6.64 42.81
C THR A 123 13.48 5.33 43.36
N LYS A 124 13.91 4.39 42.51
CA LYS A 124 14.60 3.16 42.94
C LYS A 124 16.13 3.29 43.00
N ALA A 125 16.70 4.34 42.43
CA ALA A 125 18.14 4.60 42.45
C ALA A 125 18.60 5.44 43.66
N GLU A 126 17.66 5.98 44.43
CA GLU A 126 17.91 6.84 45.61
C GLU A 126 17.77 6.11 46.96
N VAL A 127 17.79 4.77 47.00
CA VAL A 127 17.70 3.95 48.24
C VAL A 127 18.89 3.02 48.39
#